data_AF-A0A7C7BNX7-F1
#
_entry.id   AF-A0A7C7BNX7-F1
#
_cell.length_a   1.000
_cell.length_b   1.000
_cell.length_c   1.000
_cell.angle_alpha   90.00
_cell.angle_beta   90.00
_cell.angle_gamma   90.00
#
_symmetry.space_group_name_H-M   'P 1'
#
loop_
_entity.id
_entity.type
_entity.pdbx_description
1 polymer ?
#
loop_
_entity_poly.entity_id
_entity_poly.type
_entity_poly.pdbx_seq_one_letter_code
_entity_poly.pdbx_strand_id
1 'polypeptide(L)'
;MVRPINILLSLFVLSWLASCDVEQEPRTEFTTPFKRHKIDLSYRLGDAFSVLRGKDTVLYNIHYNRKTRVNYILKGDKDTIFNGIVVKHRGMYLLNRPLPNGRYRISALKFTDSTVVGLGTEYLQTLIIDNEVANGNLTEMILDTSRKYILEIDRKIATELFSTLLHNFEEEKLLIDRDYYKHVDLINSAGQVLNMPSEEKAGRALRVYPNPVELILTIVKSSEQDYNYRIIDLAGKEVHSGVLTEDKTEVDFTHLSSGEYILTASETRESVKIIKK
;
A
#
# COMPACT_ATOMS: atom_id res chain seq x y z
N MET A 1 -42.58 17.28 42.92
CA MET A 1 -42.56 15.80 42.87
C MET A 1 -42.11 15.37 41.47
N VAL A 2 -40.85 14.95 41.33
CA VAL A 2 -40.33 14.39 40.07
C VAL A 2 -40.86 12.97 39.93
N ARG A 3 -41.46 12.62 38.78
CA ARG A 3 -41.97 11.26 38.57
C ARG A 3 -40.79 10.28 38.46
N PRO A 4 -40.81 9.14 39.18
CA PRO A 4 -39.67 8.21 39.26
C PRO A 4 -39.22 7.65 37.89
N ILE A 5 -40.12 7.64 36.90
CA ILE A 5 -39.83 7.23 35.52
C ILE A 5 -38.80 8.15 34.84
N ASN A 6 -38.79 9.45 35.15
CA ASN A 6 -37.85 10.39 34.51
C ASN A 6 -36.41 10.22 35.04
N ILE A 7 -36.25 9.71 36.27
CA ILE A 7 -34.93 9.47 36.89
C ILE A 7 -34.27 8.22 36.27
N LEU A 8 -35.05 7.16 36.04
CA LEU A 8 -34.58 5.94 35.40
C LEU A 8 -34.18 6.15 33.93
N LEU A 9 -34.96 6.96 33.19
CA LEU A 9 -34.62 7.31 31.81
C LEU A 9 -33.33 8.15 31.72
N SER A 10 -33.13 9.08 32.66
CA SER A 10 -31.89 9.87 32.71
C SER A 10 -30.65 9.04 33.07
N LEU A 11 -30.77 8.04 33.96
CA LEU A 11 -29.68 7.12 34.29
C LEU A 11 -29.29 6.23 33.10
N PHE A 12 -30.27 5.79 32.29
CA PHE A 12 -30.00 4.98 31.11
C PHE A 12 -29.29 5.79 30.02
N VAL A 13 -29.69 7.04 29.79
CA VAL A 13 -29.02 7.94 28.81
C VAL A 13 -27.60 8.32 29.29
N LEU A 14 -27.39 8.52 30.58
CA LEU A 14 -26.05 8.76 31.15
C LEU A 14 -25.12 7.53 31.01
N SER A 15 -25.66 6.31 31.07
CA SER A 15 -24.86 5.09 30.85
C SER A 15 -24.41 4.92 29.39
N TRP A 16 -25.24 5.35 28.43
CA TRP A 16 -24.89 5.33 27.00
C TRP A 16 -23.87 6.41 26.62
N LEU A 17 -23.91 7.57 27.28
CA LEU A 17 -22.93 8.64 27.05
C LEU A 17 -21.60 8.39 27.77
N ALA A 18 -21.57 7.52 28.79
CA ALA A 18 -20.34 7.14 29.48
C ALA A 18 -19.59 5.99 28.81
N SER A 19 -20.19 5.30 27.82
CA SER A 19 -19.52 4.28 27.00
C SER A 19 -18.73 4.92 25.87
N CYS A 20 -17.91 5.94 26.18
CA CYS A 20 -16.74 6.20 25.35
C CYS A 20 -15.82 5.00 25.58
N ASP A 21 -15.94 3.97 24.75
CA ASP A 21 -14.99 2.86 24.72
C ASP A 21 -13.60 3.46 24.64
N VAL A 22 -12.87 3.35 25.74
CA VAL A 22 -11.46 3.74 25.78
C VAL A 22 -10.79 2.83 24.78
N GLU A 23 -10.44 3.37 23.61
CA GLU A 23 -9.79 2.64 22.53
C GLU A 23 -8.58 1.91 23.13
N GLN A 24 -8.72 0.59 23.28
CA GLN A 24 -7.79 -0.16 24.11
C GLN A 24 -6.47 -0.24 23.35
N GLU A 25 -5.42 0.34 23.92
CA GLU A 25 -4.12 0.32 23.27
C GLU A 25 -3.58 -1.13 23.23
N PRO A 26 -3.11 -1.63 22.08
CA PRO A 26 -2.65 -3.01 21.97
C PRO A 26 -1.51 -3.30 22.95
N ARG A 27 -1.58 -4.47 23.57
CA ARG A 27 -0.73 -4.87 24.70
C ARG A 27 0.44 -5.74 24.27
N THR A 28 0.35 -6.40 23.12
CA THR A 28 1.39 -7.32 22.64
C THR A 28 2.61 -6.60 22.09
N GLU A 29 3.78 -7.07 22.53
CA GLU A 29 5.10 -6.64 22.05
C GLU A 29 6.03 -7.86 21.95
N PHE A 30 6.90 -7.88 20.94
CA PHE A 30 7.89 -8.92 20.74
C PHE A 30 9.28 -8.46 21.20
N THR A 31 10.03 -9.34 21.86
CA THR A 31 11.39 -9.03 22.36
C THR A 31 12.41 -8.87 21.24
N THR A 32 12.21 -9.55 20.11
CA THR A 32 13.11 -9.50 18.95
C THR A 32 12.30 -9.38 17.67
N PRO A 33 12.87 -8.86 16.57
CA PRO A 33 12.19 -8.88 15.28
C PRO A 33 12.28 -10.27 14.66
N PHE A 34 11.45 -10.54 13.66
CA PHE A 34 11.56 -11.76 12.88
C PHE A 34 12.88 -11.77 12.06
N LYS A 35 13.85 -12.58 12.49
CA LYS A 35 15.21 -12.60 11.91
C LYS A 35 15.24 -13.30 10.55
N ARG A 36 15.28 -12.53 9.47
CA ARG A 36 15.40 -12.98 8.06
C ARG A 36 16.04 -11.89 7.18
N HIS A 37 16.24 -12.20 5.90
CA HIS A 37 16.70 -11.23 4.91
C HIS A 37 15.72 -10.05 4.81
N LYS A 38 16.24 -8.85 5.00
CA LYS A 38 15.48 -7.59 4.95
C LYS A 38 15.14 -7.27 3.49
N ILE A 39 13.89 -6.95 3.20
CA ILE A 39 13.45 -6.61 1.85
C ILE A 39 13.25 -5.11 1.73
N ASP A 40 13.56 -4.60 0.54
CA ASP A 40 13.01 -3.37 0.00
C ASP A 40 11.66 -3.67 -0.68
N LEU A 41 10.55 -3.19 -0.11
CA LEU A 41 9.22 -3.44 -0.66
C LEU A 41 9.01 -2.76 -2.03
N SER A 42 9.76 -1.71 -2.35
CA SER A 42 9.63 -1.01 -3.64
C SER A 42 9.97 -1.94 -4.82
N TYR A 43 10.85 -2.92 -4.64
CA TYR A 43 11.12 -3.91 -5.69
C TYR A 43 9.91 -4.79 -6.03
N ARG A 44 8.94 -4.93 -5.13
CA ARG A 44 7.73 -5.72 -5.39
C ARG A 44 6.55 -4.87 -5.84
N LEU A 45 6.40 -3.68 -5.26
CA LEU A 45 5.18 -2.87 -5.36
C LEU A 45 5.41 -1.56 -6.09
N GLY A 46 6.66 -1.18 -6.27
CA GLY A 46 7.04 0.14 -6.70
C GLY A 46 7.19 1.17 -5.59
N ASP A 47 7.61 2.36 -5.99
CA ASP A 47 7.68 3.54 -5.12
C ASP A 47 6.27 4.08 -4.80
N ALA A 48 5.27 3.71 -5.61
CA ALA A 48 3.87 3.95 -5.32
C ALA A 48 2.97 2.83 -5.89
N PHE A 49 1.88 2.53 -5.20
CA PHE A 49 0.86 1.58 -5.64
C PHE A 49 -0.52 2.03 -5.17
N SER A 50 -1.59 1.56 -5.81
CA SER A 50 -2.96 1.83 -5.36
C SER A 50 -3.68 0.54 -4.99
N VAL A 51 -4.65 0.64 -4.09
CA VAL A 51 -5.59 -0.46 -3.79
C VAL A 51 -7.02 0.03 -3.97
N LEU A 52 -7.90 -0.87 -4.41
CA LEU A 52 -9.34 -0.62 -4.43
C LEU A 52 -9.94 -1.09 -3.11
N ARG A 53 -10.50 -0.16 -2.33
CA ARG A 53 -11.17 -0.41 -1.05
C ARG A 53 -12.63 0.01 -1.18
N GLY A 54 -13.53 -0.97 -1.28
CA GLY A 54 -14.93 -0.71 -1.62
C GLY A 54 -15.04 -0.09 -3.02
N LYS A 55 -15.47 1.18 -3.09
CA LYS A 55 -15.56 1.95 -4.35
C LYS A 55 -14.40 2.94 -4.52
N ASP A 56 -13.57 3.11 -3.51
CA ASP A 56 -12.52 4.12 -3.48
C ASP A 56 -11.17 3.51 -3.87
N THR A 57 -10.36 4.30 -4.58
CA THR A 57 -8.96 3.96 -4.84
C THR A 57 -8.08 4.70 -3.85
N VAL A 58 -7.27 3.95 -3.09
CA VAL A 58 -6.36 4.50 -2.09
C VAL A 58 -4.93 4.38 -2.60
N LEU A 59 -4.26 5.52 -2.76
CA LEU A 59 -2.86 5.60 -3.15
C LEU A 59 -1.95 5.39 -1.94
N TYR A 60 -0.88 4.62 -2.14
CA TYR A 60 0.21 4.42 -1.20
C TYR A 60 1.55 4.75 -1.83
N ASN A 61 2.42 5.40 -1.08
CA ASN A 61 3.81 5.63 -1.42
C ASN A 61 4.71 4.74 -0.57
N ILE A 62 5.78 4.21 -1.15
CA ILE A 62 6.79 3.41 -0.48
C ILE A 62 8.13 4.12 -0.61
N HIS A 63 8.81 4.30 0.52
CA HIS A 63 10.22 4.70 0.52
C HIS A 63 11.05 3.67 1.26
N TYR A 64 12.27 3.42 0.76
CA TYR A 64 13.21 2.51 1.40
C TYR A 64 14.55 3.19 1.68
N ASN A 65 14.91 3.25 2.95
CA ASN A 65 16.20 3.77 3.37
C ASN A 65 17.26 2.66 3.31
N ARG A 66 18.14 2.70 2.30
CA ARG A 66 19.18 1.68 2.09
C ARG A 66 20.18 1.54 3.25
N LYS A 67 20.46 2.64 3.97
CA LYS A 67 21.42 2.65 5.09
C LYS A 67 20.84 1.95 6.31
N THR A 68 19.60 2.27 6.67
CA THR A 68 18.93 1.69 7.85
C THR A 68 18.17 0.41 7.53
N ARG A 69 17.92 0.12 6.25
CA ARG A 69 17.12 -1.01 5.75
C ARG A 69 15.66 -0.94 6.23
N VAL A 70 15.15 0.27 6.37
CA VAL A 70 13.79 0.58 6.85
C VAL A 70 12.90 0.92 5.67
N ASN A 71 11.70 0.33 5.66
CA ASN A 71 10.62 0.66 4.73
C ASN A 71 9.66 1.64 5.40
N TYR A 72 9.22 2.62 4.64
CA TYR A 72 8.15 3.54 4.97
C TYR A 72 7.02 3.28 3.99
N ILE A 73 5.80 3.09 4.51
CA ILE A 73 4.60 3.03 3.69
C ILE A 73 3.70 4.17 4.13
N LEU A 74 3.37 5.05 3.20
CA LEU A 74 2.51 6.21 3.42
C LEU A 74 1.20 6.02 2.66
N LYS A 75 0.08 6.34 3.29
CA LYS A 75 -1.23 6.48 2.67
C LYS A 75 -1.38 7.92 2.19
N GLY A 76 -1.41 8.11 0.87
CA GLY A 76 -1.15 9.42 0.26
C GLY A 76 0.21 9.99 0.67
N ASP A 77 0.30 11.31 0.85
CA ASP A 77 1.58 12.00 1.10
C ASP A 77 1.83 12.31 2.59
N LYS A 78 0.93 11.91 3.50
CA LYS A 78 0.92 12.44 4.88
C LYS A 78 0.81 11.38 5.97
N ASP A 79 0.08 10.30 5.73
CA ASP A 79 -0.24 9.35 6.80
C ASP A 79 0.70 8.14 6.74
N THR A 80 1.62 8.04 7.69
CA THR A 80 2.57 6.91 7.75
C THR A 80 1.88 5.70 8.33
N ILE A 81 1.46 4.77 7.47
CA ILE A 81 0.83 3.53 7.91
C ILE A 81 1.84 2.50 8.43
N PHE A 82 3.09 2.54 7.96
CA PHE A 82 4.16 1.67 8.43
C PHE A 82 5.54 2.33 8.35
N ASN A 83 6.37 2.06 9.35
CA ASN A 83 7.77 2.42 9.41
C ASN A 83 8.54 1.32 10.15
N GLY A 84 9.33 0.52 9.44
CA GLY A 84 10.07 -0.58 10.05
C GLY A 84 10.80 -1.51 9.08
N ILE A 85 11.29 -2.62 9.60
CA ILE A 85 12.03 -3.63 8.82
C ILE A 85 11.04 -4.65 8.27
N VAL A 86 11.11 -4.91 6.97
CA VAL A 86 10.26 -5.93 6.32
C VAL A 86 11.10 -7.15 5.98
N VAL A 87 10.57 -8.34 6.25
CA VAL A 87 11.22 -9.61 5.89
C VAL A 87 10.26 -10.55 5.17
N LYS A 88 10.78 -11.39 4.26
CA LYS A 88 9.96 -12.40 3.56
C LYS A 88 10.00 -13.70 4.33
N HIS A 89 8.84 -14.32 4.52
CA HIS A 89 8.76 -15.66 5.10
C HIS A 89 7.53 -16.40 4.59
N ARG A 90 7.74 -17.54 3.90
CA ARG A 90 6.67 -18.42 3.38
C ARG A 90 5.55 -17.68 2.64
N GLY A 91 5.92 -16.76 1.74
CA GLY A 91 4.98 -15.98 0.93
C GLY A 91 4.35 -14.78 1.64
N MET A 92 4.59 -14.61 2.94
CA MET A 92 4.19 -13.43 3.71
C MET A 92 5.35 -12.44 3.81
N TYR A 93 4.99 -11.18 4.05
CA TYR A 93 5.89 -10.08 4.36
C TYR A 93 5.63 -9.66 5.80
N LEU A 94 6.57 -9.96 6.69
CA LEU A 94 6.45 -9.65 8.11
C LEU A 94 7.02 -8.26 8.35
N LEU A 95 6.16 -7.38 8.86
CA LEU A 95 6.41 -5.97 9.17
C LEU A 95 6.88 -5.85 10.61
N ASN A 96 8.16 -5.55 10.83
CA ASN A 96 8.75 -5.39 12.17
C ASN A 96 8.89 -3.90 12.49
N ARG A 97 7.92 -3.34 13.22
CA ARG A 97 7.95 -1.95 13.68
C ARG A 97 8.73 -1.86 15.00
N PRO A 98 9.88 -1.19 15.05
CA PRO A 98 10.59 -0.97 16.30
C PRO A 98 9.79 -0.02 17.20
N LEU A 99 9.78 -0.31 18.51
CA LEU A 99 9.18 0.52 19.54
C LEU A 99 10.26 1.30 20.31
N PRO A 100 9.92 2.43 20.96
CA PRO A 100 10.89 3.22 21.72
C PRO A 100 11.59 2.46 22.86
N ASN A 101 10.94 1.42 23.39
CA ASN A 101 11.47 0.56 24.45
C ASN A 101 12.40 -0.56 23.92
N GLY A 102 12.78 -0.54 22.64
CA GLY A 102 13.66 -1.52 22.01
C GLY A 102 12.97 -2.82 21.58
N ARG A 103 11.65 -2.94 21.79
CA ARG A 103 10.83 -4.08 21.38
C ARG A 103 10.21 -3.85 20.01
N TYR A 104 9.35 -4.77 19.59
CA TYR A 104 8.77 -4.76 18.25
C TYR A 104 7.27 -4.99 18.30
N ARG A 105 6.53 -4.27 17.45
CA ARG A 105 5.23 -4.73 16.95
C ARG A 105 5.45 -5.46 15.65
N ILE A 106 4.84 -6.63 15.51
CA ILE A 106 4.96 -7.46 14.32
C ILE A 106 3.58 -7.70 13.75
N SER A 107 3.42 -7.37 12.48
CA SER A 107 2.25 -7.70 11.68
C SER A 107 2.69 -8.38 10.38
N ALA A 108 1.73 -8.94 9.65
CA ALA A 108 1.97 -9.62 8.40
C ALA A 108 1.17 -8.98 7.26
N LEU A 109 1.75 -9.04 6.07
CA LEU A 109 1.11 -8.73 4.79
C LEU A 109 1.27 -9.91 3.85
N LYS A 110 0.35 -10.05 2.90
CA LYS A 110 0.52 -10.93 1.75
C LYS A 110 0.18 -10.17 0.48
N PHE A 111 1.06 -10.27 -0.50
CA PHE A 111 0.86 -9.70 -1.83
C PHE A 111 0.77 -10.83 -2.84
N THR A 112 -0.22 -10.78 -3.72
CA THR A 112 -0.24 -11.56 -4.95
C THR A 112 0.13 -10.64 -6.11
N ASP A 113 -0.27 -11.01 -7.31
CA ASP A 113 -0.09 -10.18 -8.49
C ASP A 113 -1.18 -9.11 -8.62
N SER A 114 -2.35 -9.35 -8.05
CA SER A 114 -3.54 -8.51 -8.20
C SER A 114 -4.23 -8.19 -6.87
N THR A 115 -3.73 -8.71 -5.75
CA THR A 115 -4.33 -8.51 -4.43
C THR A 115 -3.29 -8.26 -3.34
N VAL A 116 -3.72 -7.58 -2.28
CA VAL A 116 -2.99 -7.42 -1.01
C VAL A 116 -3.91 -7.77 0.15
N VAL A 117 -3.34 -8.38 1.19
CA VAL A 117 -4.03 -8.75 2.43
C VAL A 117 -3.25 -8.22 3.63
N GLY A 118 -3.97 -7.65 4.61
CA GLY A 118 -3.41 -7.14 5.87
C GLY A 118 -2.85 -5.72 5.81
N LEU A 119 -2.99 -5.00 4.69
CA LEU A 119 -2.44 -3.66 4.53
C LEU A 119 -3.12 -2.65 5.47
N GLY A 120 -2.32 -2.00 6.31
CA GLY A 120 -2.82 -1.03 7.29
C GLY A 120 -3.62 -1.66 8.44
N THR A 121 -3.53 -2.99 8.64
CA THR A 121 -4.26 -3.69 9.71
C THR A 121 -3.37 -4.03 10.92
N GLU A 122 -2.21 -3.37 11.10
CA GLU A 122 -1.27 -3.66 12.19
C GLU A 122 -1.94 -3.61 13.57
N TYR A 123 -2.75 -2.57 13.80
CA TYR A 123 -3.50 -2.40 15.04
C TYR A 123 -4.45 -3.58 15.29
N LEU A 124 -5.27 -3.93 14.29
CA LEU A 124 -6.21 -5.06 14.37
C LEU A 124 -5.50 -6.40 14.58
N GLN A 125 -4.41 -6.64 13.85
CA GLN A 125 -3.61 -7.85 14.05
C GLN A 125 -3.08 -7.94 15.48
N THR A 126 -2.62 -6.83 16.05
CA THR A 126 -2.10 -6.81 17.43
C THR A 126 -3.22 -7.08 18.44
N LEU A 127 -4.42 -6.53 18.25
CA LEU A 127 -5.59 -6.82 19.10
C LEU A 127 -6.02 -8.30 19.03
N ILE A 128 -5.96 -8.91 17.84
CA ILE A 128 -6.27 -10.34 17.72
C ILE A 128 -5.22 -11.16 18.48
N ILE A 129 -3.94 -10.81 18.38
CA ILE A 129 -2.87 -11.48 19.14
C ILE A 129 -3.07 -11.30 20.65
N ASP A 130 -3.49 -10.10 21.11
CA ASP A 130 -3.85 -9.87 22.52
C ASP A 130 -4.93 -10.83 23.00
N ASN A 131 -5.96 -11.06 22.16
CA ASN A 131 -7.02 -12.00 22.46
C ASN A 131 -6.54 -13.46 22.47
N GLU A 132 -5.67 -13.85 21.53
CA GLU A 132 -5.05 -15.19 21.53
C GLU A 132 -4.28 -15.44 22.83
N VAL A 133 -3.45 -14.49 23.26
CA VAL A 133 -2.71 -14.59 24.54
C VAL A 133 -3.67 -14.65 25.74
N ALA A 134 -4.70 -13.82 25.76
CA ALA A 134 -5.69 -13.78 26.85
C ALA A 134 -6.47 -15.10 26.98
N ASN A 135 -6.72 -15.79 25.86
CA ASN A 135 -7.39 -17.09 25.83
C ASN A 135 -6.45 -18.27 26.16
N GLY A 136 -5.20 -18.00 26.54
CA GLY A 136 -4.22 -19.03 26.85
C GLY A 136 -3.64 -19.73 25.62
N ASN A 137 -3.83 -19.16 24.43
CA ASN A 137 -3.07 -19.58 23.24
C ASN A 137 -1.68 -18.94 23.29
N LEU A 138 -0.75 -19.43 22.46
CA LEU A 138 0.62 -18.91 22.34
C LEU A 138 1.47 -19.00 23.62
N THR A 139 1.13 -19.87 24.59
CA THR A 139 1.84 -20.01 25.87
C THR A 139 3.35 -20.21 25.72
N GLU A 140 3.77 -20.92 24.68
CA GLU A 140 5.19 -21.17 24.37
C GLU A 140 5.96 -19.90 23.96
N MET A 141 5.26 -18.83 23.58
CA MET A 141 5.84 -17.54 23.21
C MET A 141 5.81 -16.53 24.36
N ILE A 142 5.08 -16.78 25.45
CA ILE A 142 4.87 -15.79 26.52
C ILE A 142 6.08 -15.72 27.45
N LEU A 143 6.63 -14.51 27.64
CA LEU A 143 7.64 -14.23 28.66
C LEU A 143 7.08 -13.49 29.88
N ASP A 144 6.13 -12.58 29.68
CA ASP A 144 5.51 -11.79 30.75
C ASP A 144 4.12 -11.29 30.30
N THR A 145 3.17 -11.28 31.23
CA THR A 145 1.77 -10.82 31.04
C THR A 145 1.33 -9.78 32.07
N SER A 146 2.21 -9.36 32.99
CA SER A 146 1.88 -8.52 34.15
C SER A 146 1.33 -7.14 33.79
N ARG A 147 1.80 -6.55 32.69
CA ARG A 147 1.35 -5.22 32.20
C ARG A 147 1.05 -5.24 30.71
N LYS A 148 2.01 -5.68 29.92
CA LYS A 148 1.94 -5.92 28.46
C LYS A 148 2.12 -7.42 28.21
N TYR A 149 1.70 -7.91 27.04
CA TYR A 149 1.98 -9.28 26.63
C TYR A 149 3.31 -9.31 25.90
N ILE A 150 4.34 -9.80 26.59
CA ILE A 150 5.71 -9.78 26.11
C ILE A 150 6.00 -11.15 25.52
N LEU A 151 6.20 -11.19 24.21
CA LEU A 151 6.36 -12.43 23.48
C LEU A 151 7.80 -12.61 22.96
N GLU A 152 8.32 -13.82 23.07
CA GLU A 152 9.48 -14.28 22.32
C GLU A 152 9.04 -14.97 21.03
N ILE A 153 9.74 -14.71 19.92
CA ILE A 153 9.38 -15.30 18.64
C ILE A 153 9.79 -16.77 18.62
N ASP A 154 8.81 -17.66 18.74
CA ASP A 154 8.92 -18.99 18.14
C ASP A 154 8.57 -18.92 16.65
N ARG A 155 9.49 -19.35 15.79
CA ARG A 155 9.31 -19.22 14.33
C ARG A 155 8.16 -20.06 13.81
N LYS A 156 7.94 -21.26 14.34
CA LYS A 156 6.90 -22.18 13.86
C LYS A 156 5.52 -21.64 14.24
N ILE A 157 5.34 -21.30 15.52
CA ILE A 157 4.08 -20.76 16.04
C ILE A 157 3.77 -19.41 15.40
N ALA A 158 4.73 -18.49 15.31
CA ALA A 158 4.51 -17.19 14.66
C ALA A 158 4.11 -17.34 13.19
N THR A 159 4.66 -18.32 12.48
CA THR A 159 4.25 -18.58 11.08
C THR A 159 2.79 -18.98 10.99
N GLU A 160 2.35 -19.88 11.86
CA GLU A 160 0.97 -20.37 11.89
C GLU A 160 0.00 -19.28 12.31
N LEU A 161 0.35 -18.52 13.34
CA LEU A 161 -0.38 -17.35 13.81
C LEU A 161 -0.61 -16.33 12.68
N PHE A 162 0.46 -15.83 12.05
CA PHE A 162 0.33 -14.81 11.01
C PHE A 162 -0.35 -15.33 9.75
N SER A 163 -0.17 -16.62 9.41
CA SER A 163 -0.90 -17.24 8.31
C SER A 163 -2.41 -17.28 8.59
N THR A 164 -2.79 -17.64 9.82
CA THR A 164 -4.20 -17.69 10.26
C THR A 164 -4.81 -16.30 10.30
N LEU A 165 -4.09 -15.32 10.85
CA LEU A 165 -4.51 -13.91 10.86
C LEU A 165 -4.82 -13.44 9.44
N LEU A 166 -3.92 -13.65 8.50
CA LEU A 166 -4.11 -13.23 7.10
C LEU A 166 -5.27 -13.94 6.40
N HIS A 167 -5.64 -15.16 6.79
CA HIS A 167 -6.84 -15.81 6.24
C HIS A 167 -8.14 -15.14 6.67
N ASN A 168 -8.12 -14.40 7.78
CA ASN A 168 -9.31 -13.75 8.34
C ASN A 168 -9.47 -12.29 7.84
N PHE A 169 -8.52 -11.77 7.06
CA PHE A 169 -8.62 -10.43 6.47
C PHE A 169 -9.11 -10.51 5.03
N GLU A 170 -9.90 -9.50 4.64
CA GLU A 170 -10.36 -9.36 3.26
C GLU A 170 -9.20 -9.04 2.32
N GLU A 171 -9.27 -9.60 1.11
CA GLU A 171 -8.34 -9.26 0.05
C GLU A 171 -8.73 -7.94 -0.61
N GLU A 172 -7.78 -7.02 -0.72
CA GLU A 172 -7.94 -5.76 -1.45
C GLU A 172 -7.34 -5.89 -2.84
N LYS A 173 -8.05 -5.38 -3.86
CA LYS A 173 -7.53 -5.42 -5.23
C LYS A 173 -6.38 -4.44 -5.37
N LEU A 174 -5.23 -4.97 -5.74
CA LEU A 174 -4.01 -4.23 -5.95
C LEU A 174 -3.97 -3.70 -7.40
N LEU A 175 -3.78 -2.39 -7.55
CA LEU A 175 -3.67 -1.68 -8.81
C LEU A 175 -2.21 -1.24 -8.97
N ILE A 176 -1.41 -2.10 -9.60
CA ILE A 176 -0.02 -1.78 -9.97
C ILE A 176 -0.01 -1.46 -11.46
N ASP A 177 0.56 -0.30 -11.80
CA ASP A 177 0.96 0.00 -13.17
C ASP A 177 2.22 -0.83 -13.51
N ARG A 178 2.01 -2.05 -14.00
CA ARG A 178 3.09 -3.02 -14.23
C ARG A 178 3.98 -2.68 -15.42
N ASP A 179 3.52 -1.83 -16.34
CA ASP A 179 4.34 -1.44 -17.48
C ASP A 179 5.50 -0.53 -17.04
N TYR A 180 5.42 0.07 -15.84
CA TYR A 180 6.55 0.74 -15.19
C TYR A 180 7.64 -0.25 -14.69
N TYR A 181 7.28 -1.46 -14.28
CA TYR A 181 8.19 -2.41 -13.61
C TYR A 181 8.73 -3.55 -14.50
N LYS A 182 8.21 -3.73 -15.71
CA LYS A 182 8.76 -4.68 -16.70
C LYS A 182 10.21 -4.38 -17.12
N HIS A 183 10.75 -3.21 -16.76
CA HIS A 183 12.11 -2.81 -17.07
C HIS A 183 13.10 -2.90 -15.88
N VAL A 184 12.68 -3.43 -14.72
CA VAL A 184 13.53 -3.49 -13.51
C VAL A 184 13.99 -4.91 -13.15
N ASP A 185 14.21 -5.76 -14.16
CA ASP A 185 15.14 -6.89 -14.01
C ASP A 185 16.57 -6.40 -14.34
N LEU A 186 17.13 -5.54 -13.47
CA LEU A 186 18.48 -4.97 -13.62
C LEU A 186 19.48 -5.50 -12.58
N ILE A 187 19.30 -6.76 -12.17
CA ILE A 187 20.31 -7.50 -11.42
C ILE A 187 20.89 -8.53 -12.39
N ASN A 188 22.14 -8.31 -12.82
CA ASN A 188 22.85 -9.33 -13.59
C ASN A 188 23.11 -10.57 -12.72
N SER A 189 23.49 -11.69 -13.33
CA SER A 189 23.81 -12.94 -12.60
C SER A 189 24.95 -12.81 -11.57
N ALA A 190 25.62 -11.65 -11.49
CA ALA A 190 26.66 -11.34 -10.52
C ALA A 190 26.17 -10.47 -9.34
N GLY A 191 24.87 -10.17 -9.24
CA GLY A 191 24.31 -9.43 -8.10
C GLY A 191 24.61 -7.93 -8.12
N GLN A 192 25.04 -7.37 -9.26
CA GLN A 192 25.30 -5.94 -9.39
C GLN A 192 24.04 -5.20 -9.86
N VAL A 193 23.69 -4.14 -9.12
CA VAL A 193 22.62 -3.21 -9.47
C VAL A 193 23.17 -2.26 -10.53
N LEU A 194 22.65 -2.32 -11.76
CA LEU A 194 22.90 -1.29 -12.78
C LEU A 194 22.19 0.00 -12.35
N ASN A 195 22.91 1.13 -12.44
CA ASN A 195 22.53 2.48 -12.00
C ASN A 195 21.01 2.74 -12.02
N MET A 196 20.44 2.81 -10.82
CA MET A 196 19.08 3.29 -10.60
C MET A 196 19.07 4.82 -10.77
N PRO A 197 18.19 5.40 -11.61
CA PRO A 197 18.06 6.86 -11.69
C PRO A 197 17.68 7.41 -10.32
N SER A 198 18.33 8.49 -9.88
CA SER A 198 18.00 9.16 -8.62
C SER A 198 16.59 9.78 -8.68
N GLU A 199 15.82 9.61 -7.60
CA GLU A 199 14.41 10.02 -7.43
C GLU A 199 14.09 11.51 -7.72
N GLU A 200 15.07 12.42 -7.83
CA GLU A 200 14.80 13.84 -8.15
C GLU A 200 14.32 14.10 -9.59
N LYS A 201 14.26 13.07 -10.45
CA LYS A 201 13.87 13.18 -11.87
C LYS A 201 12.86 12.15 -12.38
N ALA A 202 12.23 11.33 -11.54
CA ALA A 202 11.20 10.39 -12.00
C ALA A 202 9.82 11.07 -12.23
N GLY A 203 9.82 12.33 -12.66
CA GLY A 203 8.62 12.96 -13.20
C GLY A 203 8.28 12.25 -14.51
N ARG A 204 7.16 11.51 -14.53
CA ARG A 204 6.63 10.91 -15.77
C ARG A 204 6.84 11.86 -16.94
N ALA A 205 7.47 11.40 -18.00
CA ALA A 205 7.70 12.21 -19.17
C ALA A 205 6.37 12.68 -19.79
N LEU A 206 5.28 11.93 -19.56
CA LEU A 206 3.92 12.28 -19.97
C LEU A 206 2.90 12.25 -18.84
N ARG A 207 1.97 13.22 -18.87
CA ARG A 207 0.76 13.26 -18.03
C ARG A 207 -0.44 13.61 -18.90
N VAL A 208 -1.63 13.14 -18.52
CA VAL A 208 -2.87 13.46 -19.23
C VAL A 208 -3.95 13.93 -18.26
N TYR A 209 -4.75 14.92 -18.66
CA TYR A 209 -5.95 15.35 -17.94
C TYR A 209 -6.96 16.03 -18.87
N PRO A 210 -8.26 16.02 -18.54
CA PRO A 210 -8.88 15.19 -17.50
C PRO A 210 -8.83 13.70 -17.88
N ASN A 211 -8.82 12.83 -16.87
CA ASN A 211 -8.95 11.39 -17.07
C ASN A 211 -9.82 10.83 -15.92
N PRO A 212 -11.10 10.49 -16.16
CA PRO A 212 -11.74 10.31 -17.48
C PRO A 212 -11.94 11.60 -18.30
N VAL A 213 -11.88 11.50 -19.62
CA VAL A 213 -12.08 12.59 -20.59
C VAL A 213 -13.46 12.52 -21.23
N GLU A 214 -14.05 13.67 -21.55
CA GLU A 214 -15.32 13.80 -22.27
C GLU A 214 -15.14 14.41 -23.67
N LEU A 215 -14.42 15.53 -23.80
CA LEU A 215 -14.27 16.26 -25.06
C LEU A 215 -12.81 16.45 -25.44
N ILE A 216 -12.02 17.13 -24.61
CA ILE A 216 -10.62 17.47 -24.89
C ILE A 216 -9.72 16.80 -23.87
N LEU A 217 -8.70 16.10 -24.35
CA LEU A 217 -7.61 15.56 -23.54
C LEU A 217 -6.39 16.48 -23.65
N THR A 218 -5.90 16.99 -22.53
CA THR A 218 -4.60 17.67 -22.46
C THR A 218 -3.51 16.67 -22.16
N ILE A 219 -2.50 16.60 -23.03
CA ILE A 219 -1.25 15.86 -22.84
C ILE A 219 -0.18 16.86 -22.39
N VAL A 220 0.54 16.55 -21.32
CA VAL A 220 1.62 17.38 -20.79
C VAL A 220 2.92 16.61 -20.82
N LYS A 221 3.97 17.18 -21.42
CA LYS A 221 5.32 16.62 -21.41
C LYS A 221 6.20 17.29 -20.36
N SER A 222 7.09 16.51 -19.75
CA SER A 222 8.01 17.00 -18.71
C SER A 222 9.41 17.35 -19.26
N SER A 223 9.61 17.26 -20.57
CA SER A 223 10.89 17.49 -21.23
C SER A 223 10.74 18.48 -22.39
N GLU A 224 11.81 19.25 -22.62
CA GLU A 224 11.92 20.10 -23.81
C GLU A 224 12.04 19.29 -25.11
N GLN A 225 12.35 17.99 -25.04
CA GLN A 225 12.42 17.12 -26.23
C GLN A 225 11.03 16.90 -26.86
N ASP A 226 10.99 16.87 -28.19
CA ASP A 226 9.78 16.53 -28.95
C ASP A 226 9.50 15.03 -28.92
N TYR A 227 8.22 14.65 -28.78
CA TYR A 227 7.81 13.25 -28.73
C TYR A 227 6.82 12.89 -29.84
N ASN A 228 7.10 11.83 -30.58
CA ASN A 228 6.13 11.22 -31.48
C ASN A 228 5.16 10.37 -30.64
N TYR A 229 3.91 10.80 -30.59
CA TYR A 229 2.87 10.09 -29.84
C TYR A 229 1.81 9.48 -30.75
N ARG A 230 1.20 8.42 -30.23
CA ARG A 230 -0.01 7.83 -30.81
C ARG A 230 -0.97 7.39 -29.71
N ILE A 231 -2.25 7.43 -30.02
CA ILE A 231 -3.34 6.96 -29.19
C ILE A 231 -3.97 5.77 -29.92
N ILE A 232 -4.01 4.63 -29.25
CA ILE A 232 -4.57 3.39 -29.78
C ILE A 232 -5.77 2.95 -28.93
N ASP A 233 -6.72 2.26 -29.55
CA ASP A 233 -7.77 1.54 -28.82
C ASP A 233 -7.28 0.18 -28.29
N LEU A 234 -8.14 -0.55 -27.57
CA LEU A 234 -7.81 -1.88 -27.03
C LEU A 234 -7.61 -2.96 -28.11
N ALA A 235 -8.05 -2.72 -29.36
CA ALA A 235 -7.76 -3.59 -30.50
C ALA A 235 -6.40 -3.28 -31.14
N GLY A 236 -5.68 -2.27 -30.63
CA GLY A 236 -4.41 -1.79 -31.18
C GLY A 236 -4.57 -0.91 -32.41
N LYS A 237 -5.80 -0.49 -32.75
CA LYS A 237 -6.04 0.42 -33.87
C LYS A 237 -5.67 1.83 -33.44
N GLU A 238 -4.85 2.49 -34.25
CA GLU A 238 -4.52 3.90 -34.08
C GLU A 238 -5.76 4.77 -34.34
N VAL A 239 -6.10 5.59 -33.36
CA VAL A 239 -7.21 6.55 -33.42
C VAL A 239 -6.74 7.99 -33.48
N HIS A 240 -5.51 8.27 -33.05
CA HIS A 240 -4.87 9.58 -33.16
C HIS A 240 -3.35 9.44 -33.14
N SER A 241 -2.61 10.34 -33.78
CA SER A 241 -1.16 10.45 -33.67
C SER A 241 -0.68 11.88 -33.93
N GLY A 242 0.53 12.20 -33.50
CA GLY A 242 1.11 13.53 -33.66
C GLY A 242 2.48 13.68 -33.02
N VAL A 243 2.95 14.92 -32.93
CA VAL A 243 4.22 15.29 -32.29
C VAL A 243 3.93 16.27 -31.15
N LEU A 244 4.42 15.97 -29.95
CA LEU A 244 4.35 16.85 -28.79
C LEU A 244 5.53 17.83 -28.82
N THR A 245 5.35 18.96 -29.50
CA THR A 245 6.36 20.03 -29.57
C THR A 245 6.26 20.98 -28.39
N GLU A 246 5.05 21.21 -27.89
CA GLU A 246 4.76 22.10 -26.76
C GLU A 246 4.65 21.33 -25.44
N ASP A 247 4.85 22.02 -24.31
CA ASP A 247 4.66 21.45 -22.97
C ASP A 247 3.24 20.92 -22.75
N LYS A 248 2.27 21.49 -23.47
CA LYS A 248 0.87 21.08 -23.44
C LYS A 248 0.36 20.91 -24.86
N THR A 249 -0.36 19.83 -25.12
CA THR A 249 -1.05 19.61 -26.39
C THR A 249 -2.47 19.14 -26.11
N GLU A 250 -3.43 19.75 -26.76
CA GLU A 250 -4.85 19.37 -26.65
C GLU A 250 -5.23 18.46 -27.81
N VAL A 251 -5.94 17.38 -27.49
CA VAL A 251 -6.43 16.39 -28.46
C VAL A 251 -7.94 16.28 -28.33
N ASP A 252 -8.64 16.39 -29.47
CA ASP A 252 -10.09 16.26 -29.52
C ASP A 252 -10.52 14.78 -29.48
N PHE A 253 -11.22 14.42 -28.42
CA PHE A 253 -11.80 13.11 -28.14
C PHE A 253 -13.30 13.05 -28.44
N THR A 254 -13.91 14.13 -28.93
CA THR A 254 -15.37 14.25 -29.15
C THR A 254 -15.91 13.16 -30.08
N HIS A 255 -15.12 12.74 -31.07
CA HIS A 255 -15.51 11.75 -32.06
C HIS A 255 -15.20 10.30 -31.66
N LEU A 256 -14.52 10.09 -30.53
CA LEU A 256 -14.15 8.77 -30.05
C LEU A 256 -15.27 8.17 -29.19
N SER A 257 -15.49 6.86 -29.34
CA SER A 257 -16.48 6.13 -28.54
C SER A 257 -16.04 6.03 -27.08
N SER A 258 -17.01 5.89 -26.16
CA SER A 258 -16.73 5.59 -24.75
C SER A 258 -15.92 4.29 -24.63
N GLY A 259 -14.88 4.30 -23.81
CA GLY A 259 -13.97 3.15 -23.71
C GLY A 259 -12.59 3.49 -23.15
N GLU A 260 -11.68 2.53 -23.28
CA GLU A 260 -10.28 2.66 -22.85
C GLU A 260 -9.37 2.86 -24.05
N TYR A 261 -8.40 3.76 -23.89
CA TYR A 261 -7.39 4.10 -24.89
C TYR A 261 -6.00 4.09 -24.25
N ILE A 262 -4.97 3.90 -25.06
CA ILE A 262 -3.57 3.94 -24.63
C ILE A 262 -2.85 5.01 -25.43
N LEU A 263 -2.34 6.03 -24.75
CA LEU A 263 -1.36 6.97 -25.29
C LEU A 263 0.02 6.34 -25.15
N THR A 264 0.82 6.34 -26.22
CA THR A 264 2.23 5.93 -26.18
C THR A 264 3.11 6.99 -26.83
N ALA A 265 4.27 7.29 -26.24
CA ALA A 265 5.32 8.08 -26.90
C ALA A 265 6.53 7.20 -27.26
N SER A 266 7.03 7.38 -28.48
CA SER A 266 8.04 6.51 -29.07
C SER A 266 9.41 6.66 -28.41
N GLU A 267 9.75 7.87 -27.99
CA GLU A 267 11.06 8.25 -27.48
C GLU A 267 11.27 7.79 -26.03
N THR A 268 10.22 7.87 -25.21
CA THR A 268 10.27 7.51 -23.80
C THR A 268 9.83 6.08 -23.54
N ARG A 269 9.12 5.47 -24.50
CA ARG A 269 8.39 4.20 -24.34
C ARG A 269 7.38 4.23 -23.21
N GLU A 270 7.02 5.41 -22.71
CA GLU A 270 5.97 5.55 -21.73
C GLU A 270 4.61 5.31 -22.36
N SER A 271 3.72 4.73 -21.58
CA SER A 271 2.31 4.57 -21.93
C SER A 271 1.41 5.12 -20.83
N VAL A 272 0.30 5.72 -21.23
CA VAL A 272 -0.69 6.30 -20.31
C VAL A 272 -2.07 5.83 -20.72
N LYS A 273 -2.79 5.18 -19.79
CA LYS A 273 -4.17 4.75 -19.99
C LYS A 273 -5.13 5.95 -19.89
N ILE A 274 -6.02 6.09 -20.85
CA ILE A 274 -7.05 7.12 -20.93
C ILE A 274 -8.43 6.44 -20.89
N ILE A 275 -9.36 7.03 -20.14
CA ILE A 275 -10.75 6.57 -20.03
C ILE A 275 -11.65 7.63 -20.68
N LYS A 276 -12.34 7.29 -21.77
CA LYS A 276 -13.37 8.13 -22.40
C LYS A 276 -14.74 7.77 -21.84
N LYS A 277 -15.47 8.77 -21.34
CA LYS A 277 -16.89 8.63 -20.96
C LYS A 277 -17.80 8.71 -22.17
#